data_AF-A0A7V0MJX7-F1
#
_entry.id   AF-A0A7V0MJX7-F1
#
_cell.length_a   1.000
_cell.length_b   1.000
_cell.length_c   1.000
_cell.angle_alpha   90.00
_cell.angle_beta   90.00
_cell.angle_gamma   90.00
#
_symmetry.space_group_name_H-M   'P 1'
#
loop_
_entity.id
_entity.type
_entity.pdbx_description
1 polymer ?
#
loop_
_entity_poly.entity_id
_entity_poly.type
_entity_poly.pdbx_seq_one_letter_code
_entity_poly.pdbx_strand_id
1 'polypeptide(L)'
;MFLDWVVDWARDWVTKMKIIIKTTLGLATPVDLEVDPHEKISVVKERAATAQVVEPGKAKLSHKNEILDENKTLKDYGIKDGDTLELLPDHMTGASLPPLSFLEYSPGQNANTAFAKRVSYESKIIRSQRLPIIPKDPKHWVMTIRANKGKWRGRDYIVHVRLPDRYLFVPPKVEWKSPMSPKHPNIFPRTGWVCLNILERDWRSDYSLITIYKSLIWLLENPNYEHREVSYRNDGTRRNTRNNMPRGFFDFLWGRS
;
A
#
# COMPACT_ATOMS: atom_id res chain seq x y z
N MET A 1 -19.84 28.10 47.42
CA MET A 1 -19.44 28.19 45.99
C MET A 1 -18.04 28.77 45.83
N PHE A 2 -17.05 28.27 46.58
CA PHE A 2 -15.65 28.72 46.48
C PHE A 2 -14.67 27.54 46.43
N LEU A 3 -15.18 26.34 46.15
CA LEU A 3 -14.41 25.10 46.10
C LEU A 3 -14.33 24.47 44.70
N ASP A 4 -15.12 24.94 43.72
CA ASP A 4 -15.09 24.37 42.36
C ASP A 4 -14.00 24.98 41.46
N TRP A 5 -13.43 26.14 41.83
CA TRP A 5 -12.41 26.83 41.01
C TRP A 5 -10.97 26.35 41.28
N VAL A 6 -10.70 25.83 42.48
CA VAL A 6 -9.35 25.37 42.88
C VAL A 6 -9.04 23.98 42.31
N VAL A 7 -10.06 23.18 41.97
CA VAL A 7 -9.88 21.82 41.47
C VAL A 7 -9.53 21.78 39.98
N ASP A 8 -9.95 22.77 39.19
CA ASP A 8 -9.66 22.82 37.75
C ASP A 8 -8.22 23.27 37.45
N TRP A 9 -7.63 24.18 38.24
CA TRP A 9 -6.22 24.56 38.05
C TRP A 9 -5.22 23.47 38.46
N ALA A 10 -5.62 22.57 39.37
CA ALA A 10 -4.80 21.44 39.80
C ALA A 10 -4.89 20.21 38.88
N ARG A 11 -5.88 20.16 37.96
CA ARG A 11 -5.96 19.10 36.92
C ARG A 11 -5.05 19.36 35.72
N ASP A 12 -4.69 20.62 35.45
CA ASP A 12 -3.82 20.99 34.32
C ASP A 12 -2.35 20.56 34.47
N TRP A 13 -1.99 19.95 35.62
CA TRP A 13 -0.68 19.36 35.88
C TRP A 13 -0.67 17.83 35.81
N VAL A 14 -1.63 17.20 35.13
CA VAL A 14 -1.38 15.86 34.58
C VAL A 14 -0.20 16.02 33.64
N THR A 15 0.98 15.63 34.12
CA THR A 15 2.26 15.82 33.44
C THR A 15 2.14 15.32 32.02
N LYS A 16 2.05 16.25 31.06
CA LYS A 16 2.12 15.92 29.64
C LYS A 16 3.39 15.10 29.43
N MET A 17 3.23 13.95 28.78
CA MET A 17 4.32 13.04 28.50
C MET A 17 4.69 13.11 27.03
N LYS A 18 5.95 12.87 26.71
CA LYS A 18 6.43 12.76 25.35
C LYS A 18 6.48 11.31 24.95
N ILE A 19 5.83 10.97 23.85
CA ILE A 19 5.96 9.66 23.22
C ILE A 19 6.64 9.83 21.86
N ILE A 20 7.36 8.80 21.44
CA ILE A 20 8.08 8.79 20.16
C ILE A 20 7.22 8.03 19.16
N ILE A 21 6.73 8.69 18.13
CA ILE A 21 6.02 8.01 17.04
C ILE A 21 7.03 7.64 15.96
N LYS A 22 7.17 6.35 15.70
CA LYS A 22 7.88 5.80 14.53
C LYS A 22 6.87 5.30 13.54
N THR A 23 7.16 5.40 12.25
CA THR A 23 6.49 4.54 11.28
C THR A 23 7.17 3.18 11.32
N THR A 24 6.39 2.11 11.18
CA THR A 24 6.79 0.67 11.25
C THR A 24 7.96 0.27 10.35
N LEU A 25 8.41 1.18 9.51
CA LEU A 25 9.31 0.94 8.40
C LEU A 25 10.61 1.73 8.54
N GLY A 26 10.72 2.60 9.56
CA GLY A 26 11.88 3.46 9.80
C GLY A 26 12.16 4.42 8.65
N LEU A 27 11.12 4.76 7.87
CA LEU A 27 11.24 5.56 6.64
C LEU A 27 11.05 7.06 6.90
N ALA A 28 10.22 7.42 7.88
CA ALA A 28 10.13 8.78 8.39
C ALA A 28 10.99 8.93 9.65
N THR A 29 11.53 10.12 9.88
CA THR A 29 12.17 10.47 11.13
C THR A 29 11.17 10.29 12.27
N PRO A 30 11.56 9.65 13.39
CA PRO A 30 10.71 9.58 14.57
C PRO A 30 10.30 10.99 14.99
N VAL A 31 9.03 11.15 15.37
CA VAL A 31 8.49 12.43 15.83
C VAL A 31 8.12 12.31 17.29
N ASP A 32 8.58 13.27 18.10
CA ASP A 32 8.16 13.40 19.49
C ASP A 32 6.79 14.06 19.55
N LEU A 33 5.83 13.39 20.16
CA LEU A 33 4.47 13.86 20.35
C LEU A 33 4.21 14.06 21.83
N GLU A 34 3.74 15.24 22.22
CA GLU A 34 3.36 15.56 23.60
C GLU A 34 1.88 15.23 23.82
N VAL A 35 1.58 14.33 24.76
CA VAL A 35 0.25 13.71 24.95
C VAL A 35 -0.15 13.65 26.42
N ASP A 36 -1.46 13.52 26.68
CA ASP A 36 -1.97 13.17 28.01
C ASP A 36 -2.11 11.64 28.11
N PRO A 37 -1.64 10.98 29.19
CA PRO A 37 -1.86 9.56 29.41
C PRO A 37 -3.33 9.09 29.34
N HIS A 38 -4.29 9.96 29.63
CA HIS A 38 -5.73 9.69 29.60
C HIS A 38 -6.37 10.03 28.24
N GLU A 39 -5.59 10.55 27.28
CA GLU A 39 -6.03 10.81 25.92
C GLU A 39 -6.38 9.50 25.22
N LYS A 40 -7.48 9.50 24.46
CA LYS A 40 -7.89 8.33 23.68
C LYS A 40 -6.89 8.08 22.55
N ILE A 41 -6.68 6.80 22.23
CA ILE A 41 -5.84 6.37 21.12
C ILE A 41 -6.32 6.97 19.78
N SER A 42 -7.62 7.17 19.57
CA SER A 42 -8.14 7.83 18.37
C SER A 42 -7.55 9.22 18.13
N VAL A 43 -7.45 10.04 19.19
CA VAL A 43 -6.94 11.41 19.12
C VAL A 43 -5.41 11.41 18.95
N VAL A 44 -4.72 10.57 19.72
CA VAL A 44 -3.26 10.40 19.60
C VAL A 44 -2.90 9.94 18.19
N LYS A 45 -3.67 9.02 17.60
CA LYS A 45 -3.51 8.56 16.22
C LYS A 45 -3.66 9.71 15.23
N GLU A 46 -4.71 10.52 15.37
CA GLU A 46 -4.95 11.64 14.45
C GLU A 46 -3.80 12.64 14.46
N ARG A 47 -3.28 12.96 15.65
CA ARG A 47 -2.13 13.85 15.81
C ARG A 47 -0.84 13.22 15.29
N ALA A 48 -0.59 11.95 15.61
CA ALA A 48 0.56 11.20 15.12
C ALA A 48 0.57 11.09 13.59
N ALA A 49 -0.60 10.79 13.00
CA ALA A 49 -0.78 10.71 11.56
C ALA A 49 -0.58 12.08 10.90
N THR A 50 -1.18 13.14 11.43
CA THR A 50 -0.98 14.52 10.95
C THR A 50 0.49 14.93 11.00
N ALA A 51 1.17 14.67 12.13
CA ALA A 51 2.58 15.01 12.31
C ALA A 51 3.50 14.24 11.36
N GLN A 52 3.12 13.02 10.98
CA GLN A 52 3.83 12.22 9.98
C GLN A 52 3.27 12.35 8.56
N VAL A 53 2.33 13.27 8.32
CA VAL A 53 1.70 13.50 7.00
C VAL A 53 1.01 12.23 6.44
N VAL A 54 0.42 11.43 7.32
CA VAL A 54 -0.41 10.24 7.02
C VAL A 54 -1.88 10.60 7.20
N GLU A 55 -2.76 10.10 6.34
CA GLU A 55 -4.20 10.24 6.53
C GLU A 55 -4.68 9.47 7.80
N PRO A 56 -5.27 10.14 8.82
CA PRO A 56 -5.65 9.52 10.10
C PRO A 56 -6.63 8.35 10.01
N GLY A 57 -7.62 8.45 9.12
CA GLY A 57 -8.61 7.41 8.87
C GLY A 57 -8.06 6.22 8.07
N LYS A 58 -6.77 6.26 7.71
CA LYS A 58 -6.04 5.22 6.99
C LYS A 58 -4.78 4.83 7.76
N ALA A 59 -4.82 4.80 9.09
CA ALA A 59 -3.70 4.40 9.92
C ALA A 59 -4.17 3.72 11.21
N LYS A 60 -3.26 3.00 11.85
CA LYS A 60 -3.41 2.38 13.16
C LYS A 60 -2.15 2.66 13.98
N LEU A 61 -2.31 2.75 15.30
CA LEU A 61 -1.19 2.79 16.22
C LEU A 61 -0.93 1.41 16.80
N SER A 62 0.35 1.09 16.98
CA SER A 62 0.83 -0.16 17.57
C SER A 62 1.82 0.15 18.70
N HIS A 63 1.82 -0.68 19.74
CA HIS A 63 2.84 -0.67 20.79
C HIS A 63 3.20 -2.11 21.15
N LYS A 64 4.49 -2.45 21.22
CA LYS A 64 4.98 -3.80 21.55
C LYS A 64 4.31 -4.93 20.72
N ASN A 65 4.09 -4.66 19.43
CA ASN A 65 3.39 -5.53 18.47
C ASN A 65 1.89 -5.74 18.70
N GLU A 66 1.26 -4.94 19.56
CA GLU A 66 -0.18 -4.92 19.75
C GLU A 66 -0.79 -3.69 19.07
N ILE A 67 -1.82 -3.92 18.24
CA ILE A 67 -2.62 -2.84 17.65
C ILE A 67 -3.50 -2.24 18.75
N LEU A 68 -3.39 -0.94 18.93
CA LEU A 68 -4.11 -0.21 19.98
C LEU A 68 -5.57 0.03 19.57
N ASP A 69 -6.48 -0.20 20.50
CA ASP A 69 -7.92 0.07 20.35
C ASP A 69 -8.19 1.57 20.48
N GLU A 70 -8.87 2.14 19.48
CA GLU A 70 -9.17 3.56 19.37
C GLU A 70 -10.03 4.10 20.53
N ASN A 71 -10.77 3.22 21.21
CA ASN A 71 -11.64 3.60 22.34
C ASN A 71 -10.93 3.62 23.69
N LYS A 72 -9.73 3.03 23.78
CA LYS A 72 -8.91 3.01 25.00
C LYS A 72 -7.98 4.20 25.08
N THR A 73 -7.31 4.35 26.21
CA THR A 73 -6.34 5.42 26.50
C THR A 73 -4.90 4.90 26.48
N LEU A 74 -3.92 5.80 26.41
CA LEU A 74 -2.49 5.42 26.52
C LEU A 74 -2.19 4.72 27.86
N LYS A 75 -2.83 5.17 28.94
CA LYS A 75 -2.71 4.60 30.29
C LYS A 75 -3.23 3.17 30.38
N ASP A 76 -4.31 2.83 29.66
CA ASP A 76 -4.85 1.46 29.63
C ASP A 76 -3.83 0.45 29.09
N TYR A 77 -2.92 0.92 28.23
CA TYR A 77 -1.81 0.14 27.66
C TYR A 77 -0.51 0.27 28.45
N GLY A 78 -0.50 1.03 29.56
CA GLY A 78 0.68 1.27 30.38
C GLY A 78 1.80 2.01 29.66
N ILE A 79 1.47 2.81 28.65
CA ILE A 79 2.43 3.62 27.88
C ILE A 79 2.93 4.77 28.76
N LYS A 80 4.24 5.00 28.75
CA LYS A 80 4.93 6.00 29.58
C LYS A 80 5.67 7.04 28.75
N ASP A 81 6.15 8.07 29.44
CA ASP A 81 7.08 9.04 28.87
C ASP A 81 8.31 8.34 28.27
N GLY A 82 8.67 8.73 27.05
CA GLY A 82 9.75 8.16 26.25
C GLY A 82 9.38 6.88 25.47
N ASP A 83 8.20 6.29 25.68
CA ASP A 83 7.81 5.08 24.96
C ASP A 83 7.66 5.34 23.45
N THR A 84 8.02 4.34 22.66
CA THR A 84 7.92 4.38 21.21
C THR A 84 6.67 3.66 20.73
N LEU A 85 5.82 4.38 19.98
CA LEU A 85 4.67 3.82 19.29
C LEU A 85 4.94 3.72 17.78
N GLU A 86 4.33 2.74 17.15
CA GLU A 86 4.43 2.51 15.72
C GLU A 86 3.15 2.92 15.00
N LEU A 87 3.25 3.87 14.07
CA LEU A 87 2.20 4.25 13.15
C LEU A 87 2.23 3.32 11.93
N LEU A 88 1.13 2.62 11.72
CA LEU A 88 0.89 1.65 10.67
C LEU A 88 -0.16 2.22 9.70
N PRO A 89 0.17 2.54 8.45
CA PRO A 89 -0.86 2.93 7.50
C PRO A 89 -1.81 1.77 7.17
N ASP A 90 -3.12 1.99 7.13
CA ASP A 90 -4.15 1.00 6.74
C ASP A 90 -3.93 0.47 5.32
N HIS A 91 -3.30 1.25 4.44
CA HIS A 91 -2.93 0.76 3.10
C HIS A 91 -1.88 -0.36 3.14
N MET A 92 -1.25 -0.63 4.29
CA MET A 92 -0.45 -1.83 4.51
C MET A 92 -1.27 -3.13 4.60
N THR A 93 -2.61 -3.07 4.60
CA THR A 93 -3.48 -4.24 4.36
C THR A 93 -3.89 -4.38 2.88
N GLY A 94 -3.61 -3.37 2.04
CA GLY A 94 -4.44 -3.09 0.86
C GLY A 94 -3.71 -2.73 -0.44
N ALA A 95 -2.47 -3.17 -0.67
CA ALA A 95 -1.75 -3.02 -1.95
C ALA A 95 -1.14 -1.64 -2.31
N SER A 96 -1.47 -0.51 -1.68
CA SER A 96 -0.87 0.80 -2.03
C SER A 96 0.29 1.15 -1.09
N LEU A 97 1.32 1.83 -1.59
CA LEU A 97 2.47 2.31 -0.81
C LEU A 97 2.35 3.82 -0.58
N PRO A 98 2.95 4.36 0.49
CA PRO A 98 3.01 5.80 0.69
C PRO A 98 3.67 6.49 -0.52
N PRO A 99 3.20 7.69 -0.93
CA PRO A 99 3.79 8.49 -1.99
C PRO A 99 5.28 8.78 -1.76
N LEU A 100 6.04 9.06 -2.82
CA LEU A 100 7.48 9.35 -2.74
C LEU A 100 7.86 10.56 -1.87
N SER A 101 6.94 11.50 -1.60
CA SER A 101 7.16 12.58 -0.62
C SER A 101 7.46 12.04 0.78
N PHE A 102 7.03 10.81 1.05
CA PHE A 102 7.25 10.03 2.27
C PHE A 102 8.60 9.29 2.30
N LEU A 103 9.30 9.27 1.16
CA LEU A 103 10.60 8.63 0.94
C LEU A 103 11.58 9.70 0.45
N GLU A 104 11.73 10.80 1.20
CA GLU A 104 12.64 11.93 0.92
C GLU A 104 13.29 11.92 -0.47
N TYR A 105 12.57 12.40 -1.48
CA TYR A 105 13.27 13.00 -2.61
C TYR A 105 13.79 14.36 -2.15
N SER A 106 14.93 14.36 -1.46
CA SER A 106 15.72 15.58 -1.31
C SER A 106 16.36 15.86 -2.66
N PRO A 107 16.17 17.04 -3.27
CA PRO A 107 16.90 17.42 -4.48
C PRO A 107 18.39 17.24 -4.25
N GLY A 108 19.00 16.21 -4.86
CA GLY A 108 20.39 15.81 -4.63
C GLY A 108 20.64 14.38 -4.13
N GLN A 109 19.62 13.62 -3.70
CA GLN A 109 19.79 12.17 -3.47
C GLN A 109 19.92 11.41 -4.80
N ASN A 110 20.85 10.46 -4.87
CA ASN A 110 21.07 9.67 -6.08
C ASN A 110 19.85 8.75 -6.37
N ALA A 111 19.48 8.56 -7.64
CA ALA A 111 18.33 7.74 -8.01
C ALA A 111 18.46 6.26 -7.55
N ASN A 112 19.70 5.80 -7.34
CA ASN A 112 20.00 4.45 -6.85
C ASN A 112 19.53 4.24 -5.40
N THR A 113 19.56 5.25 -4.53
CA THR A 113 19.10 5.13 -3.13
C THR A 113 17.58 5.07 -3.03
N ALA A 114 16.85 5.87 -3.81
CA ALA A 114 15.39 5.86 -3.80
C ALA A 114 14.82 4.51 -4.31
N PHE A 115 15.36 3.99 -5.41
CA PHE A 115 15.00 2.66 -5.92
C PHE A 115 15.29 1.57 -4.88
N ALA A 116 16.49 1.56 -4.30
CA ALA A 116 16.89 0.55 -3.32
C ALA A 116 16.01 0.60 -2.06
N LYS A 117 15.73 1.80 -1.53
CA LYS A 117 14.81 2.00 -0.39
C LYS A 117 13.43 1.42 -0.69
N ARG A 118 12.88 1.74 -1.87
CA ARG A 118 11.57 1.25 -2.32
C ARG A 118 11.52 -0.27 -2.45
N VAL A 119 12.48 -0.88 -3.15
CA VAL A 119 12.52 -2.34 -3.36
C VAL A 119 12.71 -3.07 -2.04
N SER A 120 13.56 -2.56 -1.14
CA SER A 120 13.74 -3.11 0.22
C SER A 120 12.43 -3.09 1.00
N TYR A 121 11.69 -2.00 0.92
CA TYR A 121 10.39 -1.87 1.58
C TYR A 121 9.33 -2.84 1.03
N GLU A 122 9.17 -2.91 -0.29
CA GLU A 122 8.25 -3.87 -0.91
C GLU A 122 8.60 -5.31 -0.53
N SER A 123 9.88 -5.65 -0.51
CA SER A 123 10.38 -6.98 -0.10
C SER A 123 9.93 -7.34 1.32
N LYS A 124 10.03 -6.38 2.26
CA LYS A 124 9.64 -6.59 3.67
C LYS A 124 8.14 -6.88 3.79
N ILE A 125 7.28 -6.11 3.11
CA ILE A 125 5.82 -6.31 3.18
C ILE A 125 5.41 -7.61 2.50
N ILE A 126 5.97 -7.90 1.32
CA ILE A 126 5.71 -9.15 0.60
C ILE A 126 6.01 -10.36 1.49
N ARG A 127 7.15 -10.32 2.19
CA ARG A 127 7.57 -11.38 3.12
C ARG A 127 6.65 -11.47 4.34
N SER A 128 6.26 -10.34 4.94
CA SER A 128 5.39 -10.35 6.12
C SER A 128 3.99 -10.90 5.79
N GLN A 129 3.46 -10.59 4.61
CA GLN A 129 2.17 -11.10 4.12
C GLN A 129 2.26 -12.51 3.52
N ARG A 130 3.46 -13.11 3.45
CA ARG A 130 3.70 -14.44 2.85
C ARG A 130 3.13 -14.57 1.42
N LEU A 131 3.20 -13.49 0.65
CA LEU A 131 2.70 -13.49 -0.72
C LEU A 131 3.62 -14.30 -1.64
N PRO A 132 3.09 -14.98 -2.67
CA PRO A 132 3.87 -15.78 -3.60
C PRO A 132 4.54 -14.91 -4.67
N ILE A 133 5.35 -13.94 -4.22
CA ILE A 133 6.09 -12.97 -5.03
C ILE A 133 7.57 -13.08 -4.63
N ILE A 134 8.41 -13.55 -5.54
CA ILE A 134 9.79 -13.94 -5.27
C ILE A 134 10.74 -13.09 -6.12
N PRO A 135 11.77 -12.44 -5.54
CA PRO A 135 12.79 -11.76 -6.31
C PRO A 135 13.73 -12.77 -6.99
N LYS A 136 14.05 -12.52 -8.26
CA LYS A 136 15.16 -13.17 -8.97
C LYS A 136 16.42 -12.32 -8.88
N ASP A 137 16.25 -11.01 -9.00
CA ASP A 137 17.26 -9.98 -8.77
C ASP A 137 16.55 -8.67 -8.34
N PRO A 138 17.26 -7.58 -8.00
CA PRO A 138 16.62 -6.34 -7.53
C PRO A 138 15.59 -5.73 -8.49
N LYS A 139 15.73 -5.96 -9.80
CA LYS A 139 14.83 -5.43 -10.85
C LYS A 139 13.91 -6.50 -11.44
N HIS A 140 14.09 -7.79 -11.14
CA HIS A 140 13.27 -8.87 -11.69
C HIS A 140 12.60 -9.68 -10.59
N TRP A 141 11.27 -9.70 -10.64
CA TRP A 141 10.39 -10.40 -9.72
C TRP A 141 9.53 -11.42 -10.44
N VAL A 142 9.18 -12.50 -9.75
CA VAL A 142 8.30 -13.57 -10.25
C VAL A 142 7.12 -13.73 -9.30
N MET A 143 5.91 -13.67 -9.83
CA MET A 143 4.66 -13.84 -9.08
C MET A 143 3.99 -15.15 -9.49
N THR A 144 3.46 -15.88 -8.50
CA THR A 144 2.54 -16.99 -8.75
C THR A 144 1.12 -16.52 -8.48
N ILE A 145 0.32 -16.37 -9.53
CA ILE A 145 -1.05 -15.86 -9.48
C ILE A 145 -2.03 -17.04 -9.46
N ARG A 146 -2.97 -17.03 -8.52
CA ARG A 146 -4.08 -17.98 -8.44
C ARG A 146 -5.39 -17.23 -8.25
N ALA A 147 -6.37 -17.47 -9.12
CA ALA A 147 -7.73 -16.96 -8.95
C ALA A 147 -8.52 -17.86 -8.01
N ASN A 148 -9.35 -17.26 -7.15
CA ASN A 148 -10.23 -17.96 -6.23
C ASN A 148 -11.55 -18.37 -6.92
N LYS A 149 -11.98 -17.59 -7.92
CA LYS A 149 -13.23 -17.81 -8.65
C LYS A 149 -13.07 -17.62 -10.16
N GLY A 150 -14.15 -17.88 -10.89
CA GLY A 150 -14.21 -17.70 -12.33
C GLY A 150 -13.53 -18.83 -13.13
N LYS A 151 -13.40 -18.60 -14.43
CA LYS A 151 -13.02 -19.61 -15.43
C LYS A 151 -11.57 -20.11 -15.31
N TRP A 152 -10.70 -19.32 -14.70
CA TRP A 152 -9.27 -19.61 -14.55
C TRP A 152 -8.87 -20.02 -13.13
N ARG A 153 -9.84 -20.30 -12.24
CA ARG A 153 -9.57 -20.79 -10.89
C ARG A 153 -8.85 -22.16 -10.89
N GLY A 154 -8.23 -22.48 -9.76
CA GLY A 154 -7.66 -23.81 -9.50
C GLY A 154 -6.30 -24.08 -10.15
N ARG A 155 -5.66 -23.07 -10.75
CA ARG A 155 -4.34 -23.18 -11.37
C ARG A 155 -3.41 -22.06 -10.92
N ASP A 156 -2.11 -22.36 -10.96
CA ASP A 156 -1.04 -21.39 -10.72
C ASP A 156 -0.52 -20.84 -12.04
N TYR A 157 -0.43 -19.51 -12.11
CA TYR A 157 0.07 -18.79 -13.26
C TYR A 157 1.34 -18.02 -12.91
N ILE A 158 2.39 -18.23 -13.68
CA ILE A 158 3.68 -17.57 -13.49
C ILE A 158 3.69 -16.26 -14.29
N VAL A 159 4.00 -15.17 -13.59
CA VAL A 159 4.09 -13.83 -14.15
C VAL A 159 5.43 -13.22 -13.78
N HIS A 160 6.13 -12.67 -14.77
CA HIS A 160 7.38 -11.96 -14.56
C HIS A 160 7.11 -10.45 -14.50
N VAL A 161 7.72 -9.77 -13.54
CA VAL A 161 7.65 -8.31 -13.38
C VAL A 161 9.06 -7.75 -13.39
N ARG A 162 9.33 -6.82 -14.30
CA ARG A 162 10.62 -6.14 -14.44
C ARG A 162 10.50 -4.66 -14.10
N LEU A 163 11.22 -4.22 -13.08
CA LEU A 163 11.26 -2.85 -12.60
C LEU A 163 12.20 -2.01 -13.48
N PRO A 164 11.77 -0.84 -13.97
CA PRO A 164 12.63 0.05 -14.74
C PRO A 164 13.57 0.84 -13.84
N ASP A 165 14.58 1.50 -14.42
CA ASP A 165 15.52 2.35 -13.66
C ASP A 165 14.81 3.50 -12.94
N ARG A 166 13.76 4.04 -13.57
CA ARG A 166 12.86 5.06 -13.00
C ARG A 166 11.57 4.43 -12.47
N TYR A 167 11.65 3.26 -11.84
CA TYR A 167 10.53 2.67 -11.12
C TYR A 167 9.92 3.72 -10.17
N LEU A 168 8.60 3.70 -9.98
CA LEU A 168 7.74 4.76 -9.38
C LEU A 168 7.22 5.77 -10.39
N PHE A 169 8.07 6.27 -11.27
CA PHE A 169 7.68 7.22 -12.31
C PHE A 169 7.30 6.51 -13.61
N VAL A 170 7.85 5.32 -13.82
CA VAL A 170 7.59 4.47 -14.96
C VAL A 170 7.04 3.12 -14.46
N PRO A 171 5.93 2.61 -15.04
CA PRO A 171 5.39 1.32 -14.65
C PRO A 171 6.38 0.18 -14.94
N PRO A 172 6.34 -0.90 -14.15
CA PRO A 172 7.10 -2.09 -14.45
C PRO A 172 6.53 -2.85 -15.65
N LYS A 173 7.41 -3.53 -16.38
CA LYS A 173 7.00 -4.41 -17.47
C LYS A 173 6.51 -5.73 -16.88
N VAL A 174 5.26 -6.09 -17.18
CA VAL A 174 4.62 -7.34 -16.73
C VAL A 174 4.48 -8.29 -17.92
N GLU A 175 4.94 -9.53 -17.74
CA GLU A 175 4.89 -10.58 -18.76
C GLU A 175 4.30 -11.86 -18.17
N TRP A 176 3.12 -12.25 -18.68
CA TRP A 176 2.47 -13.51 -18.34
C TRP A 176 3.17 -14.68 -19.03
N LYS A 177 3.73 -15.61 -18.27
CA LYS A 177 4.51 -16.75 -18.83
C LYS A 177 3.71 -18.04 -18.92
N SER A 178 2.78 -18.28 -18.00
CA SER A 178 1.97 -19.51 -18.04
C SER A 178 0.99 -19.52 -19.22
N PRO A 179 0.75 -20.67 -19.86
CA PRO A 179 -0.23 -20.77 -20.94
C PRO A 179 -1.65 -20.49 -20.44
N MET A 180 -2.42 -19.76 -21.24
CA MET A 180 -3.82 -19.45 -20.95
C MET A 180 -4.77 -20.36 -21.74
N SER A 181 -5.25 -21.42 -21.08
CA SER A 181 -6.31 -22.29 -21.59
C SER A 181 -7.44 -22.43 -20.57
N PRO A 182 -8.62 -21.84 -20.81
CA PRO A 182 -9.05 -21.14 -22.02
C PRO A 182 -8.36 -19.77 -22.20
N LYS A 183 -8.40 -19.20 -23.42
CA LYS A 183 -7.83 -17.86 -23.71
C LYS A 183 -8.51 -16.77 -22.89
N HIS A 184 -7.73 -15.81 -22.38
CA HIS A 184 -8.22 -14.66 -21.61
C HIS A 184 -8.29 -13.39 -22.49
N PRO A 185 -9.34 -12.56 -22.39
CA PRO A 185 -9.52 -11.41 -23.28
C PRO A 185 -8.46 -10.30 -23.10
N ASN A 186 -7.89 -10.17 -21.90
CA ASN A 186 -6.88 -9.14 -21.58
C ASN A 186 -5.46 -9.69 -21.43
N ILE A 187 -5.22 -10.97 -21.70
CA ILE A 187 -3.87 -11.58 -21.62
C ILE A 187 -3.55 -12.22 -22.97
N PHE A 188 -2.55 -11.68 -23.65
CA PHE A 188 -2.23 -12.04 -25.02
C PHE A 188 -1.42 -13.35 -25.05
N PRO A 189 -1.94 -14.42 -25.66
CA PRO A 189 -1.38 -15.77 -25.49
C PRO A 189 0.00 -15.97 -26.14
N ARG A 190 0.38 -15.13 -27.11
CA ARG A 190 1.70 -15.23 -27.78
C ARG A 190 2.78 -14.40 -27.09
N THR A 191 2.44 -13.19 -26.66
CA THR A 191 3.40 -12.23 -26.10
C THR A 191 3.45 -12.27 -24.58
N GLY A 192 2.41 -12.79 -23.94
CA GLY A 192 2.22 -12.67 -22.49
C GLY A 192 1.87 -11.25 -22.04
N TRP A 193 1.57 -10.33 -22.97
CA TRP A 193 1.21 -8.96 -22.62
C TRP A 193 -0.13 -8.94 -21.88
N VAL A 194 -0.18 -8.15 -20.81
CA VAL A 194 -1.37 -7.95 -19.98
C VAL A 194 -1.91 -6.55 -20.27
N CYS A 195 -3.13 -6.47 -20.81
CA CYS A 195 -3.81 -5.20 -21.01
C CYS A 195 -4.47 -4.78 -19.69
N LEU A 196 -3.83 -3.85 -18.99
CA LEU A 196 -4.34 -3.28 -17.75
C LEU A 196 -3.79 -1.85 -17.60
N ASN A 197 -4.64 -0.83 -17.57
CA ASN A 197 -4.18 0.56 -17.64
C ASN A 197 -3.26 0.96 -16.49
N ILE A 198 -3.40 0.35 -15.30
CA ILE A 198 -2.50 0.65 -14.18
C ILE A 198 -1.06 0.25 -14.49
N LEU A 199 -0.81 -0.60 -15.48
CA LEU A 199 0.53 -0.97 -15.98
C LEU A 199 1.00 -0.07 -17.13
N GLU A 200 0.21 0.94 -17.49
CA GLU A 200 0.42 1.83 -18.64
C GLU A 200 0.08 3.29 -18.25
N ARG A 201 -0.99 3.85 -18.81
CA ARG A 201 -1.35 5.27 -18.69
C ARG A 201 -1.88 5.69 -17.32
N ASP A 202 -2.45 4.75 -16.56
CA ASP A 202 -3.04 5.02 -15.25
C ASP A 202 -2.07 4.61 -14.11
N TRP A 203 -0.80 4.36 -14.43
CA TRP A 203 0.21 4.06 -13.44
C TRP A 203 0.36 5.24 -12.47
N ARG A 204 0.42 4.91 -11.18
CA ARG A 204 0.68 5.86 -10.10
C ARG A 204 1.89 5.41 -9.29
N SER A 205 2.66 6.36 -8.78
CA SER A 205 3.88 6.08 -8.00
C SER A 205 3.62 5.39 -6.66
N ASP A 206 2.38 5.41 -6.18
CA ASP A 206 1.89 4.70 -5.00
C ASP A 206 1.46 3.25 -5.28
N TYR A 207 1.50 2.78 -6.53
CA TYR A 207 1.29 1.37 -6.87
C TYR A 207 2.55 0.54 -6.66
N SER A 208 2.36 -0.70 -6.23
CA SER A 208 3.39 -1.65 -5.79
C SER A 208 3.32 -2.98 -6.54
N LEU A 209 4.32 -3.84 -6.33
CA LEU A 209 4.29 -5.26 -6.68
C LEU A 209 3.06 -5.97 -6.09
N ILE A 210 2.61 -5.58 -4.89
CA ILE A 210 1.38 -6.12 -4.29
C ILE A 210 0.14 -5.58 -5.02
N THR A 211 0.12 -4.31 -5.44
CA THR A 211 -0.96 -3.77 -6.29
C THR A 211 -1.05 -4.58 -7.58
N ILE A 212 0.08 -4.81 -8.24
CA ILE A 212 0.14 -5.58 -9.49
C ILE A 212 -0.36 -7.00 -9.25
N TYR A 213 0.15 -7.67 -8.22
CA TYR A 213 -0.28 -9.02 -7.82
C TYR A 213 -1.80 -9.12 -7.64
N LYS A 214 -2.39 -8.26 -6.80
CA LYS A 214 -3.84 -8.25 -6.56
C LYS A 214 -4.61 -7.89 -7.82
N SER A 215 -4.12 -6.95 -8.63
CA SER A 215 -4.79 -6.55 -9.87
C SER A 215 -4.82 -7.69 -10.90
N LEU A 216 -3.78 -8.51 -10.96
CA LEU A 216 -3.74 -9.69 -11.83
C LEU A 216 -4.73 -10.78 -11.38
N ILE A 217 -4.88 -10.99 -10.07
CA ILE A 217 -5.94 -11.87 -9.52
C ILE A 217 -7.32 -11.33 -9.91
N TRP A 218 -7.55 -10.04 -9.68
CA TRP A 218 -8.82 -9.39 -10.01
C TRP A 218 -9.14 -9.53 -11.51
N LEU A 219 -8.14 -9.35 -12.37
CA LEU A 219 -8.30 -9.45 -13.82
C LEU A 219 -8.72 -10.86 -14.26
N LEU A 220 -8.15 -11.90 -13.64
CA LEU A 220 -8.60 -13.29 -13.90
C LEU A 220 -10.04 -13.53 -13.43
N GLU A 221 -10.44 -12.93 -12.32
CA GLU A 221 -11.78 -13.14 -11.74
C GLU A 221 -12.86 -12.30 -12.42
N ASN A 222 -12.48 -11.17 -13.02
CA ASN A 222 -13.36 -10.16 -13.60
C ASN A 222 -12.81 -9.71 -14.98
N PRO A 223 -12.72 -10.63 -15.96
CA PRO A 223 -12.18 -10.32 -17.29
C PRO A 223 -12.97 -9.20 -17.97
N ASN A 224 -12.25 -8.26 -18.60
CA ASN A 224 -12.87 -7.21 -19.41
C ASN A 224 -12.99 -7.70 -20.87
N TYR A 225 -14.21 -8.05 -21.28
CA TYR A 225 -14.50 -8.53 -22.63
C TYR A 225 -14.63 -7.42 -23.68
N GLU A 226 -14.83 -6.16 -23.29
CA GLU A 226 -14.97 -5.01 -24.20
C GLU A 226 -13.68 -4.74 -25.00
N HIS A 227 -12.53 -5.15 -24.46
CA HIS A 227 -11.24 -5.05 -25.15
C HIS A 227 -11.17 -5.88 -26.44
N ARG A 228 -12.02 -6.91 -26.59
CA ARG A 228 -11.94 -7.86 -27.71
C ARG A 228 -12.59 -7.37 -29.00
N GLU A 229 -13.43 -6.34 -28.96
CA GLU A 229 -14.08 -5.82 -30.17
C GLU A 229 -13.15 -4.96 -31.04
N VAL A 230 -12.06 -4.42 -30.47
CA VAL A 230 -11.19 -3.47 -31.19
C VAL A 230 -10.05 -4.16 -31.95
N SER A 231 -9.57 -5.33 -31.49
CA SER A 231 -8.36 -5.94 -32.07
C SER A 231 -8.56 -6.72 -33.37
N TYR A 232 -9.80 -6.89 -33.85
CA TYR A 232 -10.08 -7.51 -35.16
C TYR A 232 -10.42 -6.48 -36.26
N ARG A 233 -10.55 -5.20 -35.91
CA ARG A 233 -10.73 -4.13 -36.91
C ARG A 233 -9.40 -3.46 -37.15
N ASN A 234 -8.75 -3.89 -38.24
CA ASN A 234 -7.66 -3.17 -38.89
C ASN A 234 -8.00 -1.68 -39.03
N ASP A 235 -7.32 -0.80 -38.29
CA ASP A 235 -6.69 0.39 -38.86
C ASP A 235 -5.62 0.88 -37.87
N GLY A 236 -4.54 1.47 -38.39
CA GLY A 236 -3.41 1.99 -37.61
C GLY A 236 -3.72 3.19 -36.73
N THR A 237 -4.97 3.46 -36.36
CA THR A 237 -5.32 4.49 -35.39
C THR A 237 -5.47 3.85 -34.02
N ARG A 238 -4.57 4.22 -33.09
CA ARG A 238 -4.75 3.95 -31.64
C ARG A 238 -5.98 4.72 -31.18
N ARG A 239 -7.18 4.20 -31.43
CA ARG A 239 -8.42 4.78 -30.92
C ARG A 239 -8.44 4.59 -29.41
N ASN A 240 -8.47 5.75 -28.76
CA ASN A 240 -8.56 6.00 -27.35
C ASN A 240 -9.68 5.15 -26.71
N THR A 241 -9.33 4.02 -26.08
CA THR A 241 -10.29 3.27 -25.27
C THR A 241 -10.52 4.06 -23.99
N ARG A 242 -11.75 4.58 -23.81
CA ARG A 242 -12.20 5.19 -22.55
C ARG A 242 -11.95 4.22 -21.38
N ASN A 243 -11.63 4.77 -20.21
CA ASN A 243 -11.29 4.09 -18.96
C ASN A 243 -11.80 2.64 -18.81
N ASN A 244 -10.92 1.68 -19.07
CA ASN A 244 -11.15 0.24 -18.86
C ASN A 244 -11.08 -0.21 -17.39
N MET A 245 -11.07 0.70 -16.40
CA MET A 245 -11.03 0.32 -14.99
C MET A 245 -12.43 -0.07 -14.51
N PRO A 246 -12.69 -1.36 -14.22
CA PRO A 246 -14.06 -1.80 -13.97
C PRO A 246 -14.51 -1.44 -12.56
N ARG A 247 -15.83 -1.28 -12.37
CA ARG A 247 -16.40 -0.96 -11.05
C ARG A 247 -15.97 -1.98 -9.99
N GLY A 248 -15.66 -1.51 -8.79
CA GLY A 248 -15.22 -2.35 -7.66
C GLY A 248 -13.76 -2.82 -7.72
N PHE A 249 -12.99 -2.49 -8.77
CA PHE A 249 -11.55 -2.78 -8.84
C PHE A 249 -10.77 -2.23 -7.65
N PHE A 250 -11.04 -0.97 -7.34
CA PHE A 250 -10.37 -0.23 -6.28
C PHE A 250 -10.83 -0.67 -4.89
N ASP A 251 -12.13 -0.93 -4.73
CA ASP A 251 -12.68 -1.47 -3.49
C ASP A 251 -12.05 -2.83 -3.17
N PHE A 252 -11.88 -3.71 -4.18
CA PHE A 252 -11.15 -4.96 -4.04
C PHE A 252 -9.69 -4.76 -3.64
N LEU A 253 -8.96 -3.85 -4.31
CA LEU A 253 -7.55 -3.60 -3.99
C LEU A 253 -7.38 -3.20 -2.53
N TRP A 254 -8.26 -2.32 -2.05
CA TRP A 254 -8.22 -1.74 -0.71
C TRP A 254 -9.05 -2.50 0.33
N GLY A 255 -9.62 -3.65 -0.02
CA GLY A 255 -10.41 -4.47 0.91
C GLY A 255 -11.65 -3.74 1.46
N ARG A 256 -12.23 -2.82 0.70
CA ARG A 256 -13.49 -2.15 1.03
C ARG A 256 -14.63 -3.03 0.50
N SER A 257 -15.47 -3.51 1.41
CA SER A 257 -16.69 -4.27 1.12
C SER A 257 -17.91 -3.45 1.47
#